data_AF-A0A7H4PL89-F1
#
_entry.id   AF-A0A7H4PL89-F1
#
_cell.length_a   1.000
_cell.length_b   1.000
_cell.length_c   1.000
_cell.angle_alpha   90.00
_cell.angle_beta   90.00
_cell.angle_gamma   90.00
#
_symmetry.space_group_name_H-M   'P 1'
#
loop_
_entity.id
_entity.type
_entity.pdbx_description
1 polymer ?
#
loop_
_entity_poly.entity_id
_entity_poly.type
_entity_poly.pdbx_seq_one_letter_code
_entity_poly.pdbx_strand_id
1 'polypeptide(L)'
;MKLNAFTLTLAPLLVAGAFSAHAGPQAHVVCAYHHTLGDDAIMMFGKPNQAMWHDFFGNTHTDAVSTYQTLRDQPETTCDNKADGSAYWVPSMKLPDGQVVTPAYQKTYYQTHQSGTVSAAPVPGGSRTAGGRSPRFGAQLAHHLFVR
;
A
#
# COMPACT_ATOMS: atom_id res chain seq x y z
N MET A 1 -41.99 32.09 -55.88
CA MET A 1 -41.09 32.55 -54.81
C MET A 1 -41.25 31.61 -53.62
N LYS A 2 -40.29 30.71 -53.38
CA LYS A 2 -40.27 29.79 -52.23
C LYS A 2 -39.14 30.24 -51.31
N LEU A 3 -39.47 30.68 -50.10
CA LEU A 3 -38.53 30.92 -49.02
C LEU A 3 -38.48 29.66 -48.15
N ASN A 4 -37.36 28.93 -48.17
CA ASN A 4 -37.09 27.88 -47.21
C ASN A 4 -36.18 28.46 -46.12
N ALA A 5 -36.71 28.56 -44.90
CA ALA A 5 -35.94 28.93 -43.72
C ALA A 5 -35.03 27.75 -43.32
N PHE A 6 -33.72 27.94 -43.44
CA PHE A 6 -32.72 27.04 -42.87
C PHE A 6 -32.56 27.40 -41.38
N THR A 7 -33.11 26.59 -40.50
CA THR A 7 -32.87 26.67 -39.06
C THR A 7 -31.47 26.13 -38.75
N LEU A 8 -30.54 27.04 -38.43
CA LEU A 8 -29.24 26.71 -37.86
C LEU A 8 -29.40 26.33 -36.38
N THR A 9 -29.37 25.03 -36.07
CA THR A 9 -29.26 24.55 -34.69
C THR A 9 -27.80 24.59 -34.26
N LEU A 10 -27.47 25.50 -33.33
CA LEU A 10 -26.16 25.58 -32.70
C LEU A 10 -26.06 24.48 -31.62
N ALA A 11 -25.35 23.39 -31.90
CA ALA A 11 -25.04 22.39 -30.90
C ALA A 11 -23.86 22.88 -30.04
N PRO A 12 -23.98 22.97 -28.70
CA PRO A 12 -22.85 23.34 -27.85
C PRO A 12 -21.84 22.20 -27.84
N LEU A 13 -20.61 22.45 -28.31
CA LEU A 13 -19.48 21.55 -28.08
C LEU A 13 -19.19 21.54 -26.56
N LEU A 14 -19.57 20.46 -25.90
CA LEU A 14 -19.05 20.10 -24.58
C LEU A 14 -17.54 19.86 -24.72
N VAL A 15 -16.74 20.88 -24.43
CA VAL A 15 -15.31 20.73 -24.20
C VAL A 15 -15.16 19.94 -22.89
N ALA A 16 -15.04 18.62 -22.99
CA ALA A 16 -14.61 17.79 -21.89
C ALA A 16 -13.15 18.15 -21.58
N GLY A 17 -12.96 19.11 -20.67
CA GLY A 17 -11.65 19.38 -20.08
C GLY A 17 -11.18 18.11 -19.39
N ALA A 18 -10.20 17.43 -19.96
CA ALA A 18 -9.52 16.33 -19.30
C ALA A 18 -8.79 16.91 -18.08
N PHE A 19 -9.37 16.75 -16.89
CA PHE A 19 -8.65 16.99 -15.65
C PHE A 19 -7.56 15.91 -15.56
N SER A 20 -6.35 16.24 -15.95
CA SER A 20 -5.18 15.39 -15.70
C SER A 20 -4.96 15.32 -14.19
N ALA A 21 -5.46 14.26 -13.56
CA ALA A 21 -5.11 13.91 -12.19
C ALA A 21 -3.63 13.47 -12.17
N HIS A 22 -2.72 14.42 -11.91
CA HIS A 22 -1.32 14.11 -11.69
C HIS A 22 -1.16 13.50 -10.30
N ALA A 23 -1.03 12.17 -10.23
CA ALA A 23 -0.49 11.51 -9.05
C ALA A 23 0.94 12.02 -8.82
N GLY A 24 1.20 12.61 -7.65
CA GLY A 24 2.56 13.01 -7.25
C GLY A 24 3.51 11.81 -7.18
N PRO A 25 4.84 12.04 -7.10
CA PRO A 25 5.84 10.98 -7.06
C PRO A 25 5.50 9.90 -6.03
N GLN A 26 5.56 8.65 -6.48
CA GLN A 26 5.20 7.48 -5.70
C GLN A 26 6.32 6.44 -5.73
N ALA A 27 6.65 5.91 -4.56
CA ALA A 27 7.39 4.66 -4.44
C ALA A 27 6.40 3.54 -4.16
N HIS A 28 6.49 2.42 -4.86
CA HIS A 28 5.61 1.29 -4.62
C HIS A 28 6.33 -0.03 -4.78
N VAL A 29 5.74 -1.07 -4.19
CA VAL A 29 6.13 -2.46 -4.35
C VAL A 29 4.88 -3.33 -4.39
N VAL A 30 4.97 -4.43 -5.13
CA VAL A 30 3.94 -5.48 -5.17
C VAL A 30 4.56 -6.75 -4.61
N CYS A 31 3.99 -7.28 -3.54
CA CYS A 31 4.55 -8.41 -2.82
C CYS A 31 3.54 -9.55 -2.79
N ALA A 32 3.97 -10.75 -3.16
CA ALA A 32 3.13 -11.94 -3.07
C ALA A 32 2.92 -12.32 -1.59
N TYR A 33 1.80 -12.98 -1.32
CA TYR A 33 1.58 -13.63 -0.02
C TYR A 33 2.73 -14.55 0.34
N HIS A 34 3.11 -14.58 1.62
CA HIS A 34 4.07 -15.54 2.14
C HIS A 34 3.44 -16.50 3.16
N HIS A 35 2.92 -15.97 4.27
CA HIS A 35 2.47 -16.77 5.39
C HIS A 35 1.40 -16.06 6.23
N THR A 36 0.75 -16.81 7.12
CA THR A 36 -0.26 -16.31 8.05
C THR A 36 0.10 -16.71 9.48
N LEU A 37 0.16 -15.75 10.41
CA LEU A 37 0.47 -15.97 11.82
C LEU A 37 -0.38 -15.08 12.74
N GLY A 38 -0.57 -15.49 13.99
CA GLY A 38 -1.20 -14.67 15.04
C GLY A 38 -0.22 -13.66 15.66
N ASP A 39 0.63 -13.05 14.84
CA ASP A 39 1.79 -12.26 15.27
C ASP A 39 1.64 -10.79 14.90
N ASP A 40 2.17 -9.89 15.73
CA ASP A 40 2.28 -8.47 15.40
C ASP A 40 3.49 -7.85 16.11
N ALA A 41 4.56 -7.56 15.37
CA ALA A 41 5.79 -7.00 15.92
C ALA A 41 5.67 -5.52 16.37
N ILE A 42 4.55 -4.85 16.08
CA ILE A 42 4.28 -3.47 16.49
C ILE A 42 3.35 -3.45 17.70
N MET A 43 2.21 -4.13 17.61
CA MET A 43 1.16 -4.10 18.63
C MET A 43 1.39 -5.12 19.75
N MET A 44 1.95 -6.29 19.43
CA MET A 44 2.13 -7.42 20.35
C MET A 44 3.56 -7.97 20.32
N PHE A 45 4.55 -7.05 20.36
CA PHE A 45 5.96 -7.41 20.25
C PHE A 45 6.40 -8.44 21.31
N GLY A 46 7.12 -9.47 20.86
CA GLY A 46 7.60 -10.55 21.71
C GLY A 46 6.52 -11.49 22.26
N LYS A 47 5.31 -11.44 21.68
CA LYS A 47 4.18 -12.30 22.06
C LYS A 47 3.71 -13.14 20.85
N PRO A 48 4.40 -14.24 20.51
CA PRO A 48 4.00 -15.12 19.41
C PRO A 48 2.58 -15.67 19.60
N ASN A 49 1.79 -15.67 18.54
CA ASN A 49 0.42 -16.17 18.45
C ASN A 49 -0.57 -15.52 19.44
N GLN A 50 -0.31 -14.28 19.87
CA GLN A 50 -1.14 -13.54 20.82
C GLN A 50 -1.81 -12.30 20.20
N ALA A 51 -1.55 -12.01 18.93
CA ALA A 51 -2.28 -11.00 18.16
C ALA A 51 -3.45 -11.64 17.40
N MET A 52 -4.24 -10.83 16.67
CA MET A 52 -5.12 -11.36 15.65
C MET A 52 -4.31 -12.01 14.51
N TRP A 53 -4.97 -12.85 13.71
CA TRP A 53 -4.33 -13.44 12.53
C TRP A 53 -4.01 -12.36 11.50
N HIS A 54 -2.77 -12.36 11.02
CA HIS A 54 -2.31 -11.50 9.96
C HIS A 54 -1.75 -12.32 8.80
N ASP A 55 -2.01 -11.83 7.58
CA ASP A 55 -1.34 -12.29 6.36
C ASP A 55 -0.13 -11.41 6.11
N PHE A 56 1.03 -12.05 5.91
CA PHE A 56 2.33 -11.41 5.78
C PHE A 56 2.83 -11.39 4.33
N PHE A 57 3.46 -10.28 3.97
CA PHE A 57 4.00 -9.97 2.65
C PHE A 57 5.35 -9.27 2.77
N GLY A 58 6.16 -9.35 1.71
CA GLY A 58 7.49 -8.76 1.67
C GLY A 58 8.49 -9.66 2.37
N ASN A 59 9.13 -9.16 3.42
CA ASN A 59 10.16 -9.90 4.14
C ASN A 59 9.68 -11.26 4.65
N THR A 60 10.37 -12.34 4.26
CA THR A 60 9.97 -13.72 4.55
C THR A 60 10.25 -14.16 5.98
N HIS A 61 10.98 -13.34 6.75
CA HIS A 61 11.38 -13.59 8.14
C HIS A 61 10.55 -12.79 9.15
N THR A 62 9.44 -12.20 8.71
CA THR A 62 8.56 -11.42 9.60
C THR A 62 7.83 -12.32 10.60
N ASP A 63 7.84 -11.94 11.88
CA ASP A 63 7.21 -12.63 13.01
C ASP A 63 6.98 -11.66 14.20
N ALA A 64 6.49 -12.16 15.35
CA ALA A 64 6.23 -11.35 16.54
C ALA A 64 7.45 -10.67 17.18
N VAL A 65 8.69 -11.07 16.83
CA VAL A 65 9.93 -10.48 17.39
C VAL A 65 10.69 -9.64 16.37
N SER A 66 10.12 -9.44 15.19
CA SER A 66 10.75 -8.72 14.10
C SER A 66 11.07 -7.27 14.47
N THR A 67 12.29 -6.86 14.18
CA THR A 67 12.79 -5.50 14.35
C THR A 67 13.38 -5.01 13.05
N TYR A 68 13.62 -3.71 12.93
CA TYR A 68 14.31 -3.15 11.78
C TYR A 68 15.62 -3.91 11.48
N GLN A 69 16.38 -4.23 12.53
CA GLN A 69 17.67 -4.88 12.40
C GLN A 69 17.52 -6.33 11.89
N THR A 70 16.64 -7.12 12.51
CA THR A 70 16.45 -8.54 12.13
C THR A 70 15.95 -8.69 10.70
N LEU A 71 15.10 -7.76 10.23
CA LEU A 71 14.63 -7.73 8.85
C LEU A 71 15.70 -7.19 7.88
N ARG A 72 16.54 -6.24 8.31
CA ARG A 72 17.63 -5.69 7.48
C ARG A 72 18.74 -6.70 7.23
N ASP A 73 18.98 -7.56 8.22
CA ASP A 73 19.99 -8.62 8.18
C ASP A 73 19.50 -9.86 7.38
N GLN A 74 18.19 -10.00 7.16
CA GLN A 74 17.54 -11.07 6.40
C GLN A 74 16.64 -10.47 5.29
N PRO A 75 17.22 -10.00 4.17
CA PRO A 75 16.52 -9.19 3.17
C PRO A 75 15.64 -9.99 2.19
N GLU A 76 15.49 -11.30 2.38
CA GLU A 76 14.69 -12.18 1.54
C GLU A 76 13.23 -11.68 1.48
N THR A 77 12.73 -11.44 0.26
CA THR A 77 11.46 -10.75 0.05
C THR A 77 10.62 -11.36 -1.07
N THR A 78 9.31 -11.39 -0.88
CA THR A 78 8.32 -11.76 -1.90
C THR A 78 7.99 -10.61 -2.87
N CYS A 79 8.52 -9.40 -2.64
CA CYS A 79 8.25 -8.24 -3.47
C CYS A 79 8.86 -8.36 -4.88
N ASP A 80 8.24 -7.66 -5.84
CA ASP A 80 8.74 -7.46 -7.20
C ASP A 80 10.07 -6.70 -7.20
N ASN A 81 10.23 -5.72 -6.32
CA ASN A 81 11.49 -5.06 -6.03
C ASN A 81 12.27 -5.82 -4.95
N LYS A 82 13.31 -6.55 -5.37
CA LYS A 82 14.18 -7.33 -4.45
C LYS A 82 15.08 -6.51 -3.54
N ALA A 83 15.15 -5.19 -3.75
CA ALA A 83 15.83 -4.29 -2.83
C ALA A 83 14.94 -3.90 -1.63
N ASP A 84 13.66 -4.29 -1.61
CA ASP A 84 12.75 -3.97 -0.50
C ASP A 84 12.68 -5.13 0.52
N GLY A 85 13.49 -5.03 1.57
CA GLY A 85 13.47 -5.94 2.72
C GLY A 85 12.42 -5.58 3.79
N SER A 86 11.47 -4.68 3.49
CA SER A 86 10.44 -4.27 4.46
C SER A 86 9.40 -5.37 4.69
N ALA A 87 8.81 -5.35 5.88
CA ALA A 87 7.72 -6.24 6.25
C ALA A 87 6.38 -5.53 6.16
N TYR A 88 5.38 -6.20 5.61
CA TYR A 88 4.01 -5.72 5.54
C TYR A 88 3.03 -6.80 5.99
N TRP A 89 2.02 -6.43 6.78
CA TRP A 89 0.98 -7.37 7.20
C TRP A 89 -0.38 -6.70 7.40
N VAL A 90 -1.44 -7.47 7.16
CA VAL A 90 -2.85 -7.06 7.28
C VAL A 90 -3.66 -8.15 7.97
N PRO A 91 -4.78 -7.83 8.63
CA PRO A 91 -5.63 -8.85 9.23
C PRO A 91 -6.12 -9.87 8.21
N SER A 92 -6.00 -11.16 8.54
CA SER A 92 -6.46 -12.24 7.66
C SER A 92 -7.97 -12.21 7.49
N MET A 93 -8.43 -12.39 6.25
CA MET A 93 -9.86 -12.43 5.94
C MET A 93 -10.41 -13.84 6.11
N LYS A 94 -11.56 -13.95 6.78
CA LYS A 94 -12.29 -15.21 6.96
C LYS A 94 -13.73 -15.04 6.51
N LEU A 95 -14.21 -15.96 5.69
CA LEU A 95 -15.61 -16.00 5.22
C LEU A 95 -16.55 -16.47 6.35
N PRO A 96 -17.87 -16.20 6.24
CA PRO A 96 -18.85 -16.61 7.26
C PRO A 96 -18.90 -18.13 7.52
N ASP A 97 -18.55 -18.94 6.53
CA ASP A 97 -18.48 -20.40 6.63
C ASP A 97 -17.19 -20.92 7.31
N GLY A 98 -16.28 -20.01 7.64
CA GLY A 98 -15.04 -20.30 8.31
C GLY A 98 -13.83 -20.47 7.38
N GLN A 99 -13.99 -20.35 6.07
CA GLN A 99 -12.88 -20.44 5.13
C GLN A 99 -11.93 -19.23 5.27
N VAL A 100 -10.64 -19.49 5.42
CA VAL A 100 -9.60 -18.45 5.35
C VAL A 100 -9.34 -18.10 3.89
N VAL A 101 -9.35 -16.81 3.55
CA VAL A 101 -9.10 -16.32 2.20
C VAL A 101 -7.63 -15.94 2.09
N THR A 102 -6.85 -16.73 1.35
CA THR A 102 -5.44 -16.40 1.07
C THR A 102 -5.36 -15.28 0.02
N PRO A 103 -4.71 -14.15 0.34
CA PRO A 103 -4.52 -13.06 -0.62
C PRO A 103 -3.56 -13.48 -1.74
N ALA A 104 -3.75 -12.96 -2.95
CA ALA A 104 -2.80 -13.19 -4.05
C ALA A 104 -1.53 -12.34 -3.89
N TYR A 105 -1.72 -11.04 -3.64
CA TYR A 105 -0.64 -10.08 -3.45
C TYR A 105 -1.13 -8.86 -2.66
N GLN A 106 -0.18 -8.10 -2.15
CA GLN A 106 -0.39 -6.76 -1.62
C GLN A 106 0.42 -5.75 -2.42
N LYS A 107 -0.21 -4.63 -2.78
CA LYS A 107 0.48 -3.46 -3.33
C LYS A 107 0.61 -2.40 -2.25
N THR A 108 1.84 -2.06 -1.89
CA THR A 108 2.13 -0.98 -0.95
C THR A 108 2.66 0.20 -1.74
N TYR A 109 2.12 1.39 -1.53
CA TYR A 109 2.64 2.64 -2.10
C TYR A 109 2.88 3.68 -1.00
N TYR A 110 3.93 4.46 -1.17
CA TYR A 110 4.23 5.66 -0.41
C TYR A 110 4.11 6.83 -1.38
N GLN A 111 3.16 7.71 -1.12
CA GLN A 111 2.90 8.86 -1.97
C GLN A 111 2.86 10.14 -1.13
N THR A 112 3.40 11.23 -1.67
CA THR A 112 3.27 12.55 -1.04
C THR A 112 1.84 13.07 -1.17
N HIS A 113 1.29 13.61 -0.08
CA HIS A 113 -0.05 14.22 -0.10
C HIS A 113 -0.10 15.60 -0.79
N GLN A 114 1.06 16.22 -1.04
CA GLN A 114 1.18 17.52 -1.71
C GLN A 114 1.95 17.34 -3.03
N SER A 115 1.22 17.32 -4.14
CA SER A 115 1.79 17.35 -5.49
C SER A 115 2.00 18.81 -5.90
N GLY A 116 3.17 19.38 -5.64
CA GLY A 116 3.48 20.71 -6.20
C GLY A 116 4.76 21.39 -5.75
N THR A 117 5.23 21.18 -4.52
CA THR A 117 6.29 22.07 -3.96
C THR A 117 7.31 21.42 -3.04
N VAL A 118 7.18 20.13 -2.70
CA VAL A 118 8.10 19.47 -1.76
C VAL A 118 8.69 18.23 -2.40
N SER A 119 10.03 18.19 -2.50
CA SER A 119 10.76 16.96 -2.83
C SER A 119 10.43 15.88 -1.80
N ALA A 120 9.97 14.72 -2.25
CA ALA A 120 9.68 13.60 -1.36
C ALA A 120 10.98 13.13 -0.69
N ALA A 121 11.14 13.40 0.60
CA ALA A 121 12.21 12.78 1.36
C ALA A 121 11.98 11.25 1.42
N PRO A 122 13.02 10.41 1.43
CA PRO A 122 12.85 8.99 1.69
C PRO A 122 12.14 8.74 3.02
N VAL A 123 11.30 7.71 3.09
CA VAL A 123 10.77 7.23 4.36
C VAL A 123 11.97 6.79 5.23
N PRO A 124 12.10 7.28 6.48
CA PRO A 124 13.22 6.88 7.34
C PRO A 124 13.21 5.37 7.61
N GLY A 125 14.38 4.73 7.50
CA GLY A 125 14.58 3.35 7.94
C GLY A 125 14.14 3.16 9.39
N GLY A 126 13.46 2.05 9.67
CA GLY A 126 12.96 1.69 11.00
C GLY A 126 11.63 2.33 11.37
N SER A 127 11.01 3.10 10.47
CA SER A 127 9.66 3.60 10.72
C SER A 127 8.68 2.44 10.87
N ARG A 128 7.90 2.48 11.96
CA ARG A 128 6.79 1.59 12.25
C ARG A 128 5.50 2.34 12.04
N THR A 129 4.53 1.71 11.41
CA THR A 129 3.22 2.33 11.23
C THR A 129 2.15 1.26 11.37
N ALA A 130 1.17 1.56 12.23
CA ALA A 130 -0.06 0.79 12.37
C ALA A 130 -1.19 1.59 11.74
N GLY A 131 -1.79 1.07 10.66
CA GLY A 131 -2.81 1.77 9.87
C GLY A 131 -2.23 2.84 8.93
N GLY A 132 -2.82 2.96 7.73
CA GLY A 132 -2.27 3.69 6.58
C GLY A 132 -2.25 5.23 6.65
N ARG A 133 -2.07 5.86 7.82
CA ARG A 133 -2.05 7.32 7.94
C ARG A 133 -0.73 7.81 8.51
N SER A 134 0.14 8.34 7.65
CA SER A 134 1.25 9.20 8.08
C SER A 134 0.97 10.66 7.68
N PRO A 135 1.43 11.67 8.45
CA PRO A 135 1.18 13.09 8.14
C PRO A 135 1.86 13.56 6.84
N ARG A 136 2.87 12.82 6.34
CA ARG A 136 3.68 13.19 5.18
C ARG A 136 3.44 12.28 3.97
N PHE A 137 3.07 11.03 4.21
CA PHE A 137 2.84 10.00 3.19
C PHE A 137 1.48 9.31 3.38
N GLY A 138 0.75 9.15 2.28
CA GLY A 138 -0.37 8.23 2.23
C GLY A 138 0.18 6.81 2.04
N ALA A 139 -0.19 5.88 2.93
CA ALA A 139 0.11 4.47 2.77
C ALA A 139 -1.20 3.67 2.76
N GLN A 140 -1.21 2.52 2.09
CA GLN A 140 -2.34 1.59 2.17
C GLN A 140 -2.46 1.02 3.61
N LEU A 141 -3.67 0.58 3.99
CA LEU A 141 -4.09 0.08 5.30
C LEU A 141 -3.35 -1.20 5.75
N ALA A 142 -2.03 -1.16 5.89
CA ALA A 142 -1.22 -2.26 6.37
C ALA A 142 -0.31 -1.80 7.51
N HIS A 143 -0.14 -2.68 8.50
CA HIS A 143 0.96 -2.55 9.44
C HIS A 143 2.26 -2.81 8.70
N HIS A 144 3.29 -2.03 8.98
CA HIS A 144 4.58 -2.22 8.33
C HIS A 144 5.77 -1.75 9.16
N LEU A 145 6.88 -2.44 8.94
CA LEU A 145 8.21 -2.07 9.41
C LEU A 145 9.07 -1.79 8.18
N PHE A 146 9.42 -0.52 8.00
CA PHE A 146 10.16 -0.07 6.81
C PHE A 146 11.66 -0.32 6.97
N VAL A 147 12.27 -1.05 6.03
CA VAL A 147 13.64 -1.57 6.20
C VAL A 147 14.60 -1.06 5.13
N ARG A 148 14.14 -0.85 3.88
CA ARG A 148 14.96 -0.54 2.69
C ARG A 148 16.46 -0.79 2.82
#